data_AF-A0A9C8P1X3-F1
#
_entry.id   AF-A0A9C8P1X3-F1
#
_cell.length_a   1.000
_cell.length_b   1.000
_cell.length_c   1.000
_cell.angle_alpha   90.00
_cell.angle_beta   90.00
_cell.angle_gamma   90.00
#
_symmetry.space_group_name_H-M   'P 1'
#
loop_
_entity.id
_entity.type
_entity.pdbx_description
1 polymer ?
#
loop_
_entity_poly.entity_id
_entity_poly.type
_entity_poly.pdbx_seq_one_letter_code
_entity_poly.pdbx_strand_id
1 'polypeptide(L)'
;MTLDRAYRLLAAFYTIMLFIGVIAILAGGGTMLAPLHLVVGALGVIGLWGYILKRGFMNPRMWRPLAGVLAVGIVVQLFIMLTTPLSSIFLTWMLTSSIFSVLLVIMLFQYGDRDQPLWATAEERAAARQLDAMLDGESPLTAVHREGGRENSVKVSKSKDGYQASVTRRTKDGQERFEERFRHPETLVFFLEKFTSVSVDHFQDSPSSANFGGATANT
;
A
#
# COMPACT_ATOMS: atom_id res chain seq x y z
N MET A 1 -4.68 -20.56 -18.11
CA MET A 1 -3.34 -20.14 -17.63
C MET A 1 -3.58 -19.09 -16.56
N THR A 2 -3.31 -19.39 -15.29
CA THR A 2 -3.70 -18.50 -14.18
C THR A 2 -2.72 -17.31 -14.07
N LEU A 3 -3.24 -16.11 -13.80
CA LEU A 3 -2.47 -14.87 -13.63
C LEU A 3 -1.29 -15.04 -12.65
N ASP A 4 -1.49 -15.81 -11.59
CA ASP A 4 -0.48 -16.20 -10.59
C ASP A 4 0.73 -16.92 -11.23
N ARG A 5 0.49 -17.84 -12.17
CA ARG A 5 1.56 -18.56 -12.85
C ARG A 5 2.40 -17.62 -13.73
N ALA A 6 1.77 -16.61 -14.34
CA ALA A 6 2.47 -15.61 -15.14
C ALA A 6 3.40 -14.74 -14.26
N TYR A 7 2.93 -14.27 -13.10
CA TYR A 7 3.77 -13.52 -12.17
C TYR A 7 4.95 -14.34 -11.65
N ARG A 8 4.74 -15.63 -11.33
CA ARG A 8 5.84 -16.51 -10.89
C ARG A 8 6.89 -16.73 -11.97
N LEU A 9 6.47 -16.91 -13.23
CA LEU A 9 7.40 -17.03 -14.36
C LEU A 9 8.17 -15.72 -14.58
N LEU A 10 7.49 -14.57 -14.45
CA LEU A 10 8.12 -13.26 -14.52
C LEU A 10 9.19 -13.11 -13.41
N ALA A 11 8.89 -13.56 -12.20
CA ALA A 11 9.84 -13.53 -11.07
C ALA A 11 11.07 -14.38 -11.33
N ALA A 12 10.87 -15.61 -11.80
CA ALA A 12 11.96 -16.49 -12.19
C ALA A 12 12.80 -15.87 -13.30
N PHE A 13 12.17 -15.28 -14.32
CA PHE A 13 12.84 -14.60 -15.42
C PHE A 13 13.74 -13.45 -14.94
N TYR A 14 13.20 -12.51 -14.14
CA TYR A 14 14.00 -11.40 -13.61
C TYR A 14 15.11 -11.86 -12.67
N THR A 15 14.88 -12.93 -11.91
CA THR A 15 15.90 -13.53 -11.03
C THR A 15 17.05 -14.09 -11.87
N ILE A 16 16.76 -14.84 -12.94
CA ILE A 16 17.78 -15.37 -13.86
C ILE A 16 18.53 -14.23 -14.54
N MET A 17 17.82 -13.21 -15.01
CA MET A 17 18.44 -12.05 -15.66
C MET A 17 19.42 -11.32 -14.73
N LEU A 18 19.10 -11.25 -13.43
CA LEU A 18 19.99 -10.69 -12.42
C LEU A 18 21.27 -11.51 -12.25
N PHE A 19 21.16 -12.84 -12.20
CA PHE A 19 22.32 -13.73 -12.14
C PHE A 19 23.21 -13.59 -13.38
N ILE A 20 22.62 -13.52 -14.57
CA ILE A 20 23.35 -13.28 -15.82
C ILE A 20 24.10 -11.95 -15.74
N GLY A 21 23.46 -10.89 -15.24
CA GLY A 21 24.10 -9.59 -15.06
C GLY A 21 25.28 -9.61 -14.09
N VAL A 22 25.18 -10.35 -12.97
CA VAL A 22 26.29 -10.55 -12.03
C VAL A 22 27.46 -11.26 -12.72
N ILE A 23 27.19 -12.36 -13.43
CA ILE A 23 28.22 -13.11 -14.17
C ILE A 23 28.88 -12.21 -15.22
N ALA A 24 28.11 -11.40 -15.93
CA ALA A 24 28.64 -10.47 -16.93
C ALA A 24 29.64 -9.47 -16.33
N ILE A 25 29.34 -8.89 -15.16
CA ILE A 25 30.27 -7.99 -14.46
C ILE A 25 31.55 -8.73 -14.03
N LEU A 26 31.41 -9.93 -13.46
CA LEU A 26 32.55 -10.73 -13.01
C LEU A 26 33.44 -11.18 -14.18
N ALA A 27 32.87 -11.39 -15.35
CA ALA A 27 33.60 -11.70 -16.58
C ALA A 27 34.26 -10.47 -17.24
N GLY A 28 34.21 -9.30 -16.59
CA GLY A 28 34.76 -8.04 -17.11
C GLY A 28 33.87 -7.34 -18.15
N GLY A 29 32.62 -7.79 -18.30
CA GLY A 29 31.62 -7.16 -19.14
C GLY A 29 30.81 -6.10 -18.38
N GLY A 30 30.14 -5.23 -19.13
CA GLY A 30 29.24 -4.22 -18.56
C GLY A 30 29.85 -2.82 -18.45
N THR A 31 28.99 -1.83 -18.24
CA THR A 31 29.37 -0.43 -18.11
C THR A 31 29.69 -0.09 -16.65
N MET A 32 30.31 1.07 -16.39
CA MET A 32 30.49 1.58 -15.01
C MET A 32 29.17 1.66 -14.22
N LEU A 33 28.03 1.77 -14.90
CA LEU A 33 26.71 1.83 -14.29
C LEU A 33 26.10 0.45 -14.01
N ALA A 34 26.71 -0.64 -14.48
CA ALA A 34 26.15 -1.99 -14.33
C ALA A 34 25.87 -2.40 -12.87
N PRO A 35 26.72 -2.07 -11.86
CA PRO A 35 26.40 -2.37 -10.45
C PRO A 35 25.13 -1.67 -9.96
N LEU A 36 24.90 -0.42 -10.36
CA LEU A 36 23.70 0.32 -9.99
C LEU A 36 22.44 -0.34 -10.58
N HIS A 37 22.50 -0.75 -11.85
CA HIS A 37 21.41 -1.47 -12.50
C HIS A 37 21.12 -2.82 -11.82
N LEU A 38 22.15 -3.52 -11.35
CA LEU A 38 21.97 -4.76 -10.59
C LEU A 38 21.29 -4.53 -9.24
N VAL A 39 21.65 -3.48 -8.50
CA VAL A 39 20.98 -3.14 -7.23
C VAL A 39 19.50 -2.83 -7.47
N VAL A 40 19.20 -2.04 -8.50
CA VAL A 40 17.82 -1.72 -8.88
C VAL A 40 17.06 -3.00 -9.29
N GLY A 41 17.69 -3.85 -10.10
CA GLY A 41 17.14 -5.15 -10.49
C GLY A 41 16.87 -6.05 -9.27
N ALA A 42 17.77 -6.06 -8.29
CA ALA A 42 17.64 -6.84 -7.06
C ALA A 42 16.43 -6.38 -6.24
N LEU A 43 16.27 -5.06 -6.09
CA LEU A 43 15.10 -4.49 -5.42
C LEU A 43 13.81 -4.85 -6.13
N GLY A 44 13.79 -4.83 -7.47
CA GLY A 44 12.67 -5.31 -8.27
C GLY A 44 12.32 -6.77 -8.03
N VAL A 45 13.32 -7.65 -8.06
CA VAL A 45 13.15 -9.09 -7.79
C VAL A 45 12.64 -9.32 -6.37
N ILE A 46 13.17 -8.61 -5.37
CA ILE A 46 12.69 -8.68 -3.98
C ILE A 46 11.22 -8.24 -3.89
N GLY A 47 10.85 -7.12 -4.53
CA GLY A 47 9.46 -6.67 -4.58
C GLY A 47 8.53 -7.68 -5.23
N LEU A 48 8.97 -8.33 -6.32
CA LEU A 48 8.18 -9.32 -7.05
C LEU A 48 7.97 -10.60 -6.23
N TRP A 49 9.02 -11.10 -5.59
CA TRP A 49 8.90 -12.24 -4.67
C TRP A 49 8.08 -11.88 -3.43
N GLY A 50 8.21 -10.67 -2.90
CA GLY A 50 7.37 -10.18 -1.81
C GLY A 50 5.88 -10.19 -2.18
N TYR A 51 5.55 -9.70 -3.37
CA TYR A 51 4.18 -9.74 -3.89
C TYR A 51 3.66 -11.17 -4.05
N ILE A 52 4.42 -12.06 -4.69
CA ILE A 52 4.03 -13.46 -4.93
C ILE A 52 3.87 -14.24 -3.63
N LEU A 53 4.79 -14.07 -2.68
CA LEU A 53 4.76 -14.74 -1.39
C LEU A 53 3.77 -14.07 -0.42
N LYS A 54 3.07 -13.01 -0.84
CA LYS A 54 2.17 -12.19 -0.02
C LYS A 54 2.83 -11.73 1.29
N ARG A 55 4.12 -11.41 1.24
CA ARG A 55 4.93 -11.04 2.40
C ARG A 55 5.50 -9.65 2.21
N GLY A 56 5.21 -8.77 3.17
CA GLY A 56 5.85 -7.47 3.25
C GLY A 56 7.35 -7.60 3.52
N PHE A 57 8.16 -7.29 2.51
CA PHE A 57 9.58 -7.00 2.65
C PHE A 57 9.78 -5.49 2.78
N MET A 58 10.53 -5.04 3.78
CA MET A 58 10.73 -3.61 4.10
C MET A 58 9.43 -2.85 4.43
N ASN A 59 9.52 -1.52 4.57
CA ASN A 59 8.39 -0.64 4.85
C ASN A 59 7.69 -0.24 3.53
N PRO A 60 6.35 -0.33 3.42
CA PRO A 60 5.61 0.09 2.21
C PRO A 60 5.92 1.53 1.78
N ARG A 61 6.22 2.41 2.76
CA ARG A 61 6.58 3.81 2.50
C ARG A 61 7.87 3.99 1.70
N MET A 62 8.73 2.97 1.60
CA MET A 62 9.97 3.06 0.83
C MET A 62 9.77 2.65 -0.64
N TRP A 63 8.85 1.74 -0.91
CA TRP A 63 8.67 1.14 -2.24
C TRP A 63 8.09 2.12 -3.27
N ARG A 64 7.09 2.93 -2.89
CA ARG A 64 6.48 3.93 -3.79
C ARG A 64 7.45 5.04 -4.20
N PRO A 65 8.18 5.70 -3.27
CA PRO A 65 9.20 6.69 -3.63
C PRO A 65 10.31 6.08 -4.49
N LEU A 66 10.75 4.85 -4.18
CA LEU A 66 11.75 4.15 -4.98
C LEU A 66 11.25 3.96 -6.42
N ALA A 67 10.02 3.47 -6.61
CA ALA A 67 9.42 3.35 -7.93
C ALA A 67 9.34 4.70 -8.65
N GLY A 68 9.00 5.78 -7.92
CA GLY A 68 8.98 7.14 -8.46
C GLY A 68 10.35 7.62 -8.96
N VAL A 69 11.41 7.42 -8.17
CA VAL A 69 12.79 7.77 -8.57
C VAL A 69 13.22 6.99 -9.81
N LEU A 70 12.90 5.69 -9.86
CA LEU A 70 13.19 4.85 -11.03
C LEU A 70 12.41 5.30 -12.27
N ALA A 71 11.15 5.68 -12.12
CA ALA A 71 10.33 6.23 -13.21
C ALA A 71 10.96 7.51 -13.78
N VAL A 72 11.40 8.43 -12.91
CA VAL A 72 12.12 9.64 -13.33
C VAL A 72 13.41 9.27 -14.06
N GLY A 73 14.16 8.29 -13.56
CA GLY A 73 15.36 7.78 -14.22
C GLY A 73 15.08 7.30 -15.65
N ILE A 74 13.99 6.57 -15.87
CA ILE A 74 13.57 6.13 -17.21
C ILE A 74 13.24 7.33 -18.11
N VAL A 75 12.50 8.31 -17.59
CA VAL A 75 12.15 9.53 -18.37
C VAL A 75 13.40 10.31 -18.77
N VAL A 76 14.35 10.49 -17.86
CA VAL A 76 15.63 11.15 -18.14
C VAL A 76 16.42 10.35 -19.19
N GLN A 77 16.46 9.02 -19.06
CA GLN A 77 17.12 8.15 -20.02
C GLN A 77 16.53 8.29 -21.43
N LEU A 78 15.21 8.30 -21.55
CA LEU A 78 14.50 8.49 -22.82
C LEU A 78 14.75 9.89 -23.40
N PHE A 79 14.78 10.92 -22.55
CA PHE A 79 15.09 12.27 -22.98
C PHE A 79 16.51 12.40 -23.56
N ILE A 80 17.51 11.78 -22.90
CA ILE A 80 18.89 11.73 -23.42
C ILE A 80 18.93 11.05 -24.79
N MET A 81 18.22 9.92 -24.92
CA MET A 81 18.14 9.17 -26.18
C MET A 81 17.53 9.98 -27.34
N LEU A 82 16.61 10.90 -27.05
CA LEU A 82 15.98 11.76 -28.06
C LEU A 82 16.81 13.00 -28.43
N THR A 83 17.65 13.48 -27.50
CA THR A 83 18.37 14.76 -27.64
C THR A 83 19.84 14.60 -28.02
N THR A 84 20.42 13.43 -27.76
CA THR A 84 21.85 13.18 -27.95
C THR A 84 22.07 12.15 -29.05
N PRO A 85 23.01 12.36 -29.99
CA PRO A 85 23.40 11.34 -30.94
C PRO A 85 24.14 10.21 -30.20
N LEU A 86 23.48 9.07 -30.03
CA LEU A 86 24.04 7.88 -29.41
C LEU A 86 24.50 6.87 -30.47
N SER A 87 25.53 6.08 -30.16
CA SER A 87 25.90 4.96 -31.02
C SER A 87 24.80 3.89 -31.02
N SER A 88 24.69 3.11 -32.09
CA SER A 88 23.69 2.03 -32.21
C SER A 88 23.76 1.03 -31.05
N ILE A 89 24.97 0.80 -30.52
CA ILE A 89 25.20 -0.07 -29.36
C ILE A 89 24.57 0.54 -28.12
N PHE A 90 24.87 1.80 -27.78
CA PHE A 90 24.29 2.46 -26.61
C PHE A 90 22.78 2.59 -26.70
N LEU A 91 22.25 2.86 -27.89
CA LEU A 91 20.82 2.95 -28.13
C LEU A 91 20.12 1.60 -27.88
N THR A 92 20.70 0.49 -28.36
CA THR A 92 20.15 -0.86 -28.12
C THR A 92 20.14 -1.20 -26.63
N TRP A 93 21.22 -0.91 -25.91
CA TRP A 93 21.32 -1.16 -24.47
C TRP A 93 20.33 -0.31 -23.66
N MET A 94 20.20 0.98 -23.98
CA MET A 94 19.24 1.87 -23.32
C MET A 94 17.79 1.46 -23.59
N LEU A 95 17.45 1.09 -24.83
CA LEU A 95 16.09 0.69 -25.17
C LEU A 95 15.71 -0.60 -24.43
N THR A 96 16.60 -1.58 -24.46
CA THR A 96 16.42 -2.86 -23.76
C THR A 96 16.25 -2.63 -22.26
N SER A 97 17.13 -1.84 -21.63
CA SER A 97 17.04 -1.57 -20.19
C SER A 97 15.75 -0.83 -19.81
N SER A 98 15.30 0.13 -20.63
CA SER A 98 14.05 0.86 -20.40
C SER A 98 12.84 -0.06 -20.42
N ILE A 99 12.72 -0.92 -21.45
CA ILE A 99 11.59 -1.84 -21.60
C ILE A 99 11.47 -2.76 -20.38
N PHE A 100 12.59 -3.36 -19.94
CA PHE A 100 12.58 -4.24 -18.78
C PHE A 100 12.37 -3.51 -17.45
N SER A 101 12.75 -2.23 -17.37
CA SER A 101 12.61 -1.43 -16.14
C SER A 101 11.20 -0.88 -15.94
N VAL A 102 10.47 -0.53 -17.00
CA VAL A 102 9.10 0.02 -16.90
C VAL A 102 8.17 -0.94 -16.17
N LEU A 103 8.18 -2.22 -16.54
CA LEU A 103 7.34 -3.24 -15.91
C LEU A 103 7.67 -3.39 -14.42
N LEU A 104 8.97 -3.36 -14.10
CA LEU A 104 9.48 -3.47 -12.74
C LEU A 104 9.05 -2.26 -11.89
N VAL A 105 9.08 -1.04 -12.45
CA VAL A 105 8.59 0.19 -11.80
C VAL A 105 7.10 0.13 -11.50
N ILE A 106 6.27 -0.25 -12.47
CA ILE A 106 4.82 -0.36 -12.29
C ILE A 106 4.52 -1.35 -11.15
N MET A 107 5.21 -2.48 -11.14
CA MET A 107 5.02 -3.51 -10.15
C MET A 107 5.49 -3.08 -8.76
N LEU A 108 6.65 -2.42 -8.64
CA LEU A 108 7.12 -1.85 -7.36
C LEU A 108 6.14 -0.80 -6.81
N PHE A 109 5.59 0.03 -7.70
CA PHE A 109 4.62 1.06 -7.33
C PHE A 109 3.32 0.46 -6.78
N GLN A 110 2.84 -0.63 -7.41
CA GLN A 110 1.68 -1.37 -6.93
C GLN A 110 1.98 -2.12 -5.63
N TYR A 111 3.13 -2.81 -5.55
CA TYR A 111 3.53 -3.52 -4.34
C TYR A 111 3.65 -2.58 -3.13
N GLY A 112 4.17 -1.37 -3.33
CA GLY A 112 4.26 -0.35 -2.29
C GLY A 112 2.94 0.31 -1.87
N ASP A 113 1.78 -0.10 -2.42
CA ASP A 113 0.51 0.45 -1.97
C ASP A 113 0.19 0.00 -0.54
N ARG A 114 -0.16 0.97 0.31
CA ARG A 114 -0.37 0.74 1.74
C ARG A 114 -1.72 0.08 2.03
N ASP A 115 -2.69 0.33 1.17
CA ASP A 115 -4.03 -0.25 1.26
C ASP A 115 -4.01 -1.66 0.65
N GLN A 116 -3.28 -2.58 1.28
CA GLN A 116 -3.21 -3.99 0.90
C GLN A 116 -3.09 -4.90 2.13
N PRO A 117 -3.75 -6.07 2.14
CA PRO A 117 -3.70 -7.01 3.26
C PRO A 117 -2.31 -7.59 3.57
N LEU A 118 -1.36 -7.47 2.64
CA LEU A 118 -0.01 -8.01 2.79
C LEU A 118 0.81 -7.26 3.84
N TRP A 119 0.45 -6.00 4.11
CA TRP A 119 1.13 -5.15 5.09
C TRP A 119 0.57 -5.29 6.51
N ALA A 120 -0.59 -5.91 6.66
CA ALA A 120 -1.24 -6.08 7.95
C ALA A 120 -0.56 -7.15 8.80
N THR A 121 -0.57 -6.99 10.13
CA THR A 121 -0.15 -8.03 11.06
C THR A 121 -1.20 -9.14 11.16
N ALA A 122 -0.88 -10.26 11.81
CA ALA A 122 -1.87 -11.33 12.03
C ALA A 122 -3.02 -10.86 12.93
N GLU A 123 -2.72 -10.02 13.92
CA GLU A 123 -3.68 -9.41 14.84
C GLU A 123 -4.59 -8.43 14.10
N GLU A 124 -4.04 -7.52 13.30
CA GLU A 124 -4.80 -6.58 12.47
C GLU A 124 -5.74 -7.32 11.50
N ARG A 125 -5.30 -8.45 10.92
CA ARG A 125 -6.16 -9.30 10.07
C ARG A 125 -7.28 -9.99 10.84
N ALA A 126 -7.07 -10.35 12.10
CA ALA A 126 -8.13 -10.94 12.93
C ALA A 126 -9.17 -9.86 13.29
N ALA A 127 -8.72 -8.71 13.77
CA ALA A 127 -9.56 -7.56 14.07
C ALA A 127 -10.32 -7.05 12.83
N ALA A 128 -9.69 -7.04 11.65
CA ALA A 128 -10.33 -6.64 10.40
C ALA A 128 -11.47 -7.58 9.99
N ARG A 129 -11.28 -8.90 10.17
CA ARG A 129 -12.35 -9.89 9.91
C ARG A 129 -13.52 -9.72 10.86
N GLN A 130 -13.24 -9.41 12.12
CA GLN A 130 -14.28 -9.13 13.11
C GLN A 130 -15.05 -7.85 12.76
N LEU A 131 -14.34 -6.76 12.43
CA LEU A 131 -14.95 -5.49 12.03
C LEU A 131 -15.79 -5.64 10.75
N ASP A 132 -15.30 -6.38 9.76
CA ASP A 132 -16.04 -6.64 8.53
C ASP A 132 -17.33 -7.45 8.78
N ALA A 133 -17.26 -8.47 9.64
CA ALA A 133 -18.44 -9.23 10.06
C ALA A 133 -19.46 -8.36 10.81
N MET A 134 -19.00 -7.44 11.66
CA MET A 134 -19.89 -6.48 12.34
C MET A 134 -20.57 -5.53 11.34
N LEU A 135 -19.82 -5.02 10.34
CA LEU A 135 -20.35 -4.12 9.31
C LEU A 135 -21.32 -4.80 8.35
N ASP A 136 -21.19 -6.10 8.12
CA ASP A 136 -22.15 -6.90 7.35
C ASP A 136 -23.47 -7.10 8.10
N GLY A 137 -23.43 -7.13 9.44
CA GLY A 137 -24.62 -7.19 10.28
C GLY A 137 -25.28 -5.83 10.46
N GLU A 138 -24.52 -4.85 10.94
CA GLU A 138 -25.00 -3.51 11.28
C GLU A 138 -24.03 -2.45 10.73
N SER A 139 -24.52 -1.63 9.80
CA SER A 139 -23.77 -0.52 9.24
C SER A 139 -24.69 0.70 9.16
N PRO A 140 -24.28 1.88 9.66
CA PRO A 140 -22.92 2.23 10.12
C PRO A 140 -22.65 1.89 11.60
N LEU A 141 -21.42 1.49 11.91
CA LEU A 141 -20.94 1.31 13.29
C LEU A 141 -20.37 2.63 13.82
N THR A 142 -20.63 2.93 15.09
CA THR A 142 -20.08 4.13 15.75
C THR A 142 -19.40 3.73 17.05
N ALA A 143 -18.14 4.12 17.22
CA ALA A 143 -17.41 3.98 18.47
C ALA A 143 -17.02 5.36 19.00
N VAL A 144 -17.01 5.49 20.32
CA VAL A 144 -16.58 6.70 21.02
C VAL A 144 -15.54 6.31 22.05
N HIS A 145 -14.36 6.88 21.96
CA HIS A 145 -13.30 6.71 22.95
C HIS A 145 -13.03 8.06 23.62
N ARG A 146 -13.02 8.05 24.96
CA ARG A 146 -12.80 9.24 25.79
C ARG A 146 -11.59 9.02 26.67
N GLU A 147 -10.57 9.87 26.53
CA GLU A 147 -9.35 9.81 27.32
C GLU A 147 -8.84 11.22 27.64
N GLY A 148 -8.58 11.51 28.93
CA GLY A 148 -7.87 12.72 29.36
C GLY A 148 -8.51 14.06 28.94
N GLY A 149 -9.83 14.12 28.72
CA GLY A 149 -10.53 15.32 28.24
C GLY A 149 -10.54 15.48 26.72
N ARG A 150 -10.17 14.43 25.97
CA ARG A 150 -10.35 14.30 24.52
C ARG A 150 -11.42 13.26 24.24
N GLU A 151 -12.26 13.53 23.25
CA GLU A 151 -13.29 12.60 22.79
C GLU A 151 -13.07 12.34 21.30
N ASN A 152 -12.77 11.10 20.94
CA ASN A 152 -12.67 10.64 19.56
C ASN A 152 -13.91 9.81 19.25
N SER A 153 -14.78 10.33 18.39
CA SER A 153 -15.88 9.56 17.82
C SER A 153 -15.54 9.14 16.41
N VAL A 154 -15.69 7.85 16.12
CA VAL A 154 -15.45 7.31 14.78
C VAL A 154 -16.70 6.59 14.31
N LYS A 155 -17.17 6.99 13.14
CA LYS A 155 -18.25 6.31 12.43
C LYS A 155 -17.68 5.58 11.23
N VAL A 156 -17.88 4.27 11.17
CA VAL A 156 -17.42 3.40 10.10
C VAL A 156 -18.63 2.89 9.33
N SER A 157 -18.55 2.91 8.01
CA SER A 157 -19.60 2.40 7.13
C SER A 157 -19.02 1.60 5.97
N LYS A 158 -19.70 0.54 5.57
CA LYS A 158 -19.41 -0.19 4.33
C LYS A 158 -20.05 0.52 3.14
N SER A 159 -19.30 0.71 2.07
CA SER A 159 -19.71 1.32 0.81
C SER A 159 -19.54 0.32 -0.34
N LYS A 160 -20.06 0.62 -1.54
CA LYS A 160 -19.96 -0.30 -2.70
C LYS A 160 -18.52 -0.64 -3.10
N ASP A 161 -17.58 0.28 -2.88
CA ASP A 161 -16.19 0.18 -3.33
C ASP A 161 -15.17 0.03 -2.17
N GLY A 162 -15.63 -0.26 -0.96
CA GLY A 162 -14.78 -0.42 0.22
C GLY A 162 -15.41 0.15 1.49
N TYR A 163 -14.61 0.77 2.34
CA TYR A 163 -14.98 1.25 3.67
C TYR A 163 -14.74 2.76 3.79
N GLN A 164 -15.58 3.43 4.56
CA GLN A 164 -15.43 4.84 4.89
C GLN A 164 -15.41 5.02 6.40
N ALA A 165 -14.43 5.78 6.89
CA ALA A 165 -14.36 6.21 8.29
C ALA A 165 -14.53 7.72 8.37
N SER A 166 -15.51 8.18 9.14
CA SER A 166 -15.69 9.58 9.51
C SER A 166 -15.23 9.74 10.95
N VAL A 167 -14.14 10.49 11.15
CA VAL A 167 -13.53 10.72 12.45
C VAL A 167 -13.89 12.12 12.92
N THR A 168 -14.41 12.21 14.13
CA THR A 168 -14.64 13.47 14.84
C THR A 168 -13.81 13.47 16.10
N ARG A 169 -12.81 14.35 16.17
CA ARG A 169 -11.94 14.54 17.33
C ARG A 169 -12.33 15.83 18.03
N ARG A 170 -12.68 15.72 19.31
CA ARG A 170 -12.98 16.86 20.17
C ARG A 170 -11.84 17.04 21.17
N THR A 171 -11.25 18.24 21.18
CA THR A 171 -10.25 18.67 22.16
C THR A 171 -10.78 19.90 22.90
N LYS A 172 -10.02 20.38 23.90
CA LYS A 172 -10.36 21.60 24.64
C LYS A 172 -10.37 22.85 23.75
N ASP A 173 -9.61 22.84 22.65
CA ASP A 173 -9.39 23.99 21.77
C ASP A 173 -10.24 23.95 20.48
N GLY A 174 -11.01 22.88 20.25
CA GLY A 174 -11.86 22.79 19.07
C GLY A 174 -12.34 21.38 18.70
N GLN A 175 -13.04 21.29 17.58
CA GLN A 175 -13.53 20.05 16.99
C GLN A 175 -12.97 19.91 15.57
N GLU A 176 -12.27 18.81 15.31
CA GLU A 176 -11.78 18.45 13.98
C GLU A 176 -12.61 17.29 13.44
N ARG A 177 -13.06 17.41 12.18
CA ARG A 177 -13.76 16.33 11.49
C ARG A 177 -13.09 16.07 10.15
N PHE A 178 -12.79 14.81 9.89
CA PHE A 178 -12.25 14.38 8.61
C PHE A 178 -12.77 13.00 8.23
N GLU A 179 -12.72 12.70 6.93
CA GLU A 179 -13.21 11.45 6.38
C GLU A 179 -12.12 10.80 5.54
N GLU A 180 -11.95 9.50 5.73
CA GLU A 180 -10.99 8.69 5.00
C GLU A 180 -11.66 7.46 4.39
N ARG A 181 -11.13 7.00 3.26
CA ARG A 181 -11.65 5.87 2.49
C ARG A 181 -10.60 4.78 2.34
N PHE A 182 -11.02 3.54 2.52
CA PHE A 182 -10.14 2.36 2.49
C PHE A 182 -10.77 1.29 1.61
N ARG A 183 -9.97 0.58 0.81
CA ARG A 183 -10.43 -0.58 0.04
C ARG A 183 -10.40 -1.85 0.88
N HIS A 184 -9.47 -1.94 1.82
CA HIS A 184 -9.28 -3.13 2.64
C HIS A 184 -9.56 -2.87 4.14
N PRO A 185 -10.29 -3.78 4.82
CA PRO A 185 -10.65 -3.61 6.22
C PRO A 185 -9.42 -3.63 7.15
N GLU A 186 -8.32 -4.29 6.76
CA GLU A 186 -7.08 -4.28 7.53
C GLU A 186 -6.45 -2.90 7.63
N THR A 187 -6.53 -2.12 6.56
CA THR A 187 -5.97 -0.76 6.53
C THR A 187 -6.83 0.20 7.34
N LEU A 188 -8.15 -0.03 7.34
CA LEU A 188 -9.08 0.64 8.22
C LEU A 188 -8.77 0.37 9.70
N VAL A 189 -8.57 -0.89 10.10
CA VAL A 189 -8.23 -1.23 11.50
C VAL A 189 -6.93 -0.57 11.93
N PHE A 190 -5.88 -0.68 11.12
CA PHE A 190 -4.62 0.02 11.38
C PHE A 190 -4.83 1.53 11.55
N PHE A 191 -5.70 2.12 10.73
CA PHE A 191 -6.01 3.54 10.82
C PHE A 191 -6.75 3.89 12.12
N LEU A 192 -7.76 3.11 12.50
CA LEU A 192 -8.54 3.31 13.72
C LEU A 192 -7.65 3.25 14.96
N GLU A 193 -6.85 2.20 15.10
CA GLU A 193 -5.98 2.02 16.25
C GLU A 193 -4.91 3.11 16.32
N LYS A 194 -4.26 3.43 15.19
CA LYS A 194 -3.10 4.32 15.20
C LYS A 194 -3.45 5.80 15.24
N PHE A 195 -4.59 6.21 14.67
CA PHE A 195 -4.96 7.62 14.53
C PHE A 195 -6.11 8.04 15.44
N THR A 196 -6.91 7.10 15.94
CA THR A 196 -8.07 7.42 16.78
C THR A 196 -8.01 6.79 18.17
N SER A 197 -7.05 5.88 18.41
CA SER A 197 -6.97 5.04 19.61
C SER A 197 -8.22 4.19 19.86
N VAL A 198 -9.06 4.02 18.82
CA VAL A 198 -10.26 3.20 18.86
C VAL A 198 -9.89 1.81 18.34
N SER A 199 -9.98 0.80 19.20
CA SER A 199 -9.91 -0.61 18.80
C SER A 199 -11.27 -1.14 18.33
N VAL A 200 -11.27 -2.30 17.67
CA VAL A 200 -12.51 -2.98 17.22
C VAL A 200 -13.45 -3.30 18.39
N ASP A 201 -12.92 -3.55 19.59
CA ASP A 201 -13.72 -3.84 20.78
C ASP A 201 -14.58 -2.65 21.24
N HIS A 202 -14.15 -1.42 21.00
CA HIS A 202 -14.94 -0.22 21.32
C HIS A 202 -16.23 -0.09 20.50
N PHE A 203 -16.35 -0.82 19.38
CA PHE A 203 -17.60 -0.89 18.62
C PHE A 203 -18.59 -1.89 19.22
N GLN A 204 -18.13 -2.84 20.05
CA GLN A 204 -19.00 -3.77 20.78
C GLN A 204 -19.57 -3.14 22.04
N ASP A 205 -18.80 -2.26 22.69
CA ASP A 205 -19.21 -1.55 23.92
C ASP A 205 -20.09 -0.32 23.66
N SER A 206 -20.30 0.05 22.39
CA SER A 206 -21.17 1.16 22.03
C SER A 206 -22.62 0.73 22.22
N PRO A 207 -23.37 1.26 23.21
CA PRO A 207 -24.75 0.88 23.42
C PRO A 207 -25.55 1.29 22.19
N SER A 208 -26.03 0.29 21.47
CA SER A 208 -27.07 0.39 20.46
C SER A 208 -28.14 1.39 20.91
N SER A 209 -28.28 2.49 20.16
CA SER A 209 -29.41 3.44 20.24
C SER A 209 -29.73 3.99 21.64
N ALA A 210 -29.08 5.09 22.03
CA ALA A 210 -29.67 6.03 22.98
C ALA A 210 -30.94 6.63 22.34
N ASN A 211 -32.07 6.12 22.80
CA ASN A 211 -33.43 6.51 22.51
C ASN A 211 -33.64 8.01 22.84
N PHE A 212 -33.32 8.91 21.89
CA PHE A 212 -33.70 10.32 21.94
C PHE A 212 -34.91 10.53 21.04
N GLY A 213 -36.10 10.35 21.60
CA GLY A 213 -37.35 10.69 20.94
C GLY A 213 -38.55 10.49 21.84
N GLY A 214 -39.08 11.60 22.39
CA GLY A 214 -40.42 11.62 22.96
C GLY A 214 -40.56 12.33 24.30
N ALA A 215 -40.28 13.63 24.34
CA ALA A 215 -41.03 14.50 25.23
C ALA A 215 -42.46 14.62 24.68
N THR A 216 -43.45 14.14 25.43
CA THR A 216 -44.81 14.69 25.38
C THR A 216 -45.34 14.79 26.80
N ALA A 217 -45.46 16.03 27.26
CA ALA A 217 -46.40 16.42 28.30
C ALA A 217 -47.82 16.00 27.89
N ASN A 218 -48.63 15.53 28.83
CA ASN A 218 -49.98 16.07 29.05
C ASN A 218 -50.67 15.47 30.29
N THR A 219 -51.34 16.39 30.98
CA THR A 219 -52.42 16.30 31.98
C THR A 219 -52.14 15.64 33.32
#